data_AF-A0A238GX60-F1
#
_entry.id   AF-A0A238GX60-F1
#
_cell.length_a   1.000
_cell.length_b   1.000
_cell.length_c   1.000
_cell.angle_alpha   90.00
_cell.angle_beta   90.00
_cell.angle_gamma   90.00
#
_symmetry.space_group_name_H-M   'P 1'
#
loop_
_entity.id
_entity.type
_entity.pdbx_description
1 polymer ?
#
loop_
_entity_poly.entity_id
_entity_poly.type
_entity_poly.pdbx_seq_one_letter_code
_entity_poly.pdbx_strand_id
1 'polypeptide(L)'
;MGRSLGEEKDLEKFQTSFYAKNLIDAYEFFKEKISDTPMETLERMFDALTKKMLFSVAELNDNRIDPFSSFETINNRGKDLSTLELFKNRLHFVAHKICNGQKLETLQQEINKTYTIIYDDLRSFKDDDLERFLKHFVAYCYSEKRDFKKRLLEMEFNAHKKYTHNTPFSDEYDKIDELLFYLSYSSKVWNFLHTLDEKAITLKEFKIEITPKTRTLLDKMRRLNALSDNAFLPLLLSLFTIQLEGKHANKQPYTTKKLEGLLEYLERFGFLIYGVVGRDTAKNEWIGLAFRAFQAYKEGEGNIAIEDLPTLEKNFFNRQKNSALELLEENIHSKKKPRKWYEWGKALNYLLYEYELYHNPETTLNFDGSIESIEYILPQNPDQGYSAKEKNWAKTPISCML
;
A
#
# COMPACT_ATOMS: atom_id res chain seq x y z
N MET A 1 32.60 32.61 16.38
CA MET A 1 32.70 31.83 15.12
C MET A 1 33.18 30.43 15.46
N GLY A 2 32.37 29.41 15.24
CA GLY A 2 32.77 28.01 15.49
C GLY A 2 31.66 27.18 16.11
N ARG A 3 30.71 26.73 15.28
CA ARG A 3 29.90 25.50 15.48
C ARG A 3 28.91 25.20 14.34
N SER A 4 28.65 26.13 13.42
CA SER A 4 27.67 25.92 12.33
C SER A 4 28.05 24.83 11.31
N LEU A 5 29.34 24.56 11.08
CA LEU A 5 29.79 23.55 10.09
C LEU A 5 29.61 22.08 10.53
N GLY A 6 29.31 21.82 11.81
CA GLY A 6 29.02 20.47 12.29
C GLY A 6 27.56 20.06 12.09
N GLU A 7 26.64 21.01 12.28
CA GLU A 7 25.19 20.77 12.25
C GLU A 7 24.69 20.46 10.83
N GLU A 8 25.23 21.13 9.80
CA GLU A 8 24.90 20.82 8.39
C GLU A 8 25.38 19.42 7.96
N LYS A 9 26.56 18.99 8.43
CA LYS A 9 27.10 17.65 8.14
C LYS A 9 26.33 16.52 8.81
N ASP A 10 25.80 16.76 10.01
CA ASP A 10 24.95 15.79 10.70
C ASP A 10 23.57 15.71 10.04
N LEU A 11 22.98 16.85 9.62
CA LEU A 11 21.73 16.87 8.86
C LEU A 11 21.84 16.13 7.51
N GLU A 12 22.93 16.30 6.76
CA GLU A 12 23.20 15.52 5.52
C GLU A 12 23.25 14.00 5.78
N LYS A 13 23.76 13.57 6.94
CA LYS A 13 23.74 12.16 7.34
C LYS A 13 22.34 11.67 7.71
N PHE A 14 21.49 12.54 8.27
CA PHE A 14 20.12 12.20 8.68
C PHE A 14 19.12 12.23 7.52
N GLN A 15 19.37 12.97 6.42
CA GLN A 15 18.49 13.14 5.26
C GLN A 15 17.87 11.85 4.68
N THR A 16 18.41 10.68 4.99
CA THR A 16 17.99 9.37 4.46
C THR A 16 16.87 8.67 5.24
N SER A 17 16.32 9.20 6.35
CA SER A 17 15.24 8.52 7.10
C SER A 17 13.93 9.31 7.22
N PHE A 18 12.78 8.62 7.30
CA PHE A 18 11.44 9.22 7.49
C PHE A 18 11.36 10.22 8.65
N TYR A 19 12.03 9.92 9.77
CA TYR A 19 12.09 10.83 10.92
C TYR A 19 12.87 12.11 10.64
N ALA A 20 13.83 12.06 9.71
CA ALA A 20 14.62 13.23 9.36
C ALA A 20 13.82 14.25 8.55
N LYS A 21 12.83 13.84 7.76
CA LYS A 21 12.00 14.81 7.03
C LYS A 21 11.21 15.69 7.99
N ASN A 22 10.53 15.11 8.97
CA ASN A 22 9.81 15.89 9.98
C ASN A 22 10.75 16.77 10.81
N LEU A 23 11.96 16.30 11.10
CA LEU A 23 12.99 17.08 11.80
C LEU A 23 13.52 18.22 10.94
N ILE A 24 13.72 18.01 9.64
CA ILE A 24 14.14 19.03 8.66
C ILE A 24 13.02 20.06 8.49
N ASP A 25 11.79 19.64 8.24
CA ASP A 25 10.63 20.53 8.10
C ASP A 25 10.43 21.37 9.38
N ALA A 26 10.57 20.76 10.56
CA ALA A 26 10.52 21.48 11.83
C ALA A 26 11.70 22.45 11.99
N TYR A 27 12.92 22.03 11.65
CA TYR A 27 14.10 22.88 11.69
C TYR A 27 13.94 24.10 10.77
N GLU A 28 13.52 23.89 9.52
CA GLU A 28 13.27 24.96 8.55
C GLU A 28 12.17 25.90 9.04
N PHE A 29 11.06 25.36 9.55
CA PHE A 29 9.97 26.15 10.14
C PHE A 29 10.47 27.02 11.30
N PHE A 30 11.19 26.44 12.28
CA PHE A 30 11.68 27.21 13.41
C PHE A 30 12.73 28.24 13.00
N LYS A 31 13.63 27.88 12.07
CA LYS A 31 14.64 28.79 11.51
C LYS A 31 14.00 30.00 10.82
N GLU A 32 12.95 29.78 10.03
CA GLU A 32 12.17 30.86 9.41
C GLU A 32 11.50 31.73 10.49
N LYS A 33 10.88 31.13 11.51
CA LYS A 33 10.19 31.92 12.55
C LYS A 33 11.13 32.74 13.43
N ILE A 34 12.36 32.28 13.65
CA ILE A 34 13.31 32.99 14.51
C ILE A 34 14.20 34.00 13.77
N SER A 35 14.25 33.99 12.42
CA SER A 35 15.20 34.81 11.65
C SER A 35 15.04 36.32 11.88
N ASP A 36 13.80 36.78 11.99
CA ASP A 36 13.46 38.21 12.20
C ASP A 36 12.96 38.49 13.63
N THR A 37 13.16 37.54 14.56
CA THR A 37 12.67 37.67 15.93
C THR A 37 13.64 38.51 16.79
N PRO A 38 13.17 39.51 17.55
CA PRO A 38 14.01 40.31 18.44
C PRO A 38 14.72 39.47 19.51
N MET A 39 15.95 39.85 19.86
CA MET A 39 16.79 39.11 20.83
C MET A 39 16.11 38.87 22.18
N GLU A 40 15.37 39.86 22.68
CA GLU A 40 14.64 39.76 23.95
C GLU A 40 13.54 38.66 23.90
N THR A 41 12.91 38.47 22.74
CA THR A 41 11.94 37.39 22.53
C THR A 41 12.63 36.03 22.42
N LEU A 42 13.79 35.95 21.75
CA LEU A 42 14.59 34.73 21.68
C LEU A 42 15.07 34.27 23.06
N GLU A 43 15.53 35.19 23.90
CA GLU A 43 15.94 34.90 25.28
C GLU A 43 14.77 34.33 26.09
N ARG A 44 13.57 34.92 25.97
CA ARG A 44 12.37 34.40 26.62
C ARG A 44 11.97 33.02 26.13
N MET A 45 12.11 32.74 24.83
CA MET A 45 11.85 31.42 24.27
C MET A 45 12.87 30.39 24.77
N PHE A 46 14.16 30.74 24.81
CA PHE A 46 15.21 29.89 25.35
C PHE A 46 14.97 29.57 26.83
N ASP A 47 14.60 30.56 27.63
CA ASP A 47 14.27 30.37 29.04
C ASP A 47 13.02 29.48 29.21
N ALA A 48 12.02 29.63 28.35
CA ALA A 48 10.86 28.73 28.37
C ALA A 48 11.25 27.28 28.03
N LEU A 49 12.08 27.09 27.00
CA LEU A 49 12.47 25.76 26.52
C LEU A 49 13.38 25.04 27.52
N THR A 50 14.26 25.76 28.20
CA THR A 50 15.23 25.19 29.16
C THR A 50 14.70 25.07 30.58
N LYS A 51 13.86 26.02 31.04
CA LYS A 51 13.41 26.09 32.44
C LYS A 51 11.94 25.75 32.65
N LYS A 52 11.11 25.82 31.61
CA LYS A 52 9.66 25.60 31.72
C LYS A 52 9.17 24.31 31.05
N MET A 53 10.00 23.65 30.24
CA MET A 53 9.72 22.26 29.85
C MET A 53 10.02 21.31 31.01
N LEU A 54 9.03 20.49 31.35
CA LEU A 54 9.14 19.45 32.36
C LEU A 54 9.29 18.11 31.68
N PHE A 55 10.40 17.42 31.96
CA PHE A 55 10.59 16.05 31.52
C PHE A 55 10.05 15.11 32.60
N SER A 56 9.09 14.26 32.23
CA SER A 56 8.65 13.16 33.07
C SER A 56 9.51 11.94 32.75
N VAL A 57 10.44 11.62 33.65
CA VAL A 57 11.28 10.42 33.51
C VAL A 57 10.66 9.30 34.34
N ALA A 58 10.22 8.24 33.67
CA ALA A 58 9.76 7.02 34.31
C ALA A 58 10.89 5.99 34.28
N GLU A 59 11.55 5.80 35.42
CA GLU A 59 12.56 4.76 35.59
C GLU A 59 11.89 3.42 35.91
N LEU A 60 12.08 2.44 35.03
CA LEU A 60 11.51 1.11 35.18
C LEU A 60 12.51 0.23 35.94
N ASN A 61 12.51 0.36 37.26
CA ASN A 61 13.45 -0.33 38.17
C ASN A 61 12.92 -1.66 38.73
N ASP A 62 11.73 -2.11 38.31
CA ASP A 62 11.13 -3.38 38.76
C ASP A 62 11.16 -4.41 37.62
N ASN A 63 11.92 -5.48 37.83
CA ASN A 63 12.09 -6.58 36.87
C ASN A 63 10.78 -7.30 36.53
N ARG A 64 9.70 -7.07 37.28
CA ARG A 64 8.35 -7.59 37.01
C ARG A 64 7.57 -6.73 36.03
N ILE A 65 7.98 -5.47 35.84
CA ILE A 65 7.38 -4.53 34.91
C ILE A 65 8.13 -4.66 33.59
N ASP A 66 7.46 -5.20 32.58
CA ASP A 66 8.01 -5.26 31.22
C ASP A 66 8.14 -3.83 30.66
N PRO A 67 9.36 -3.38 30.34
CA PRO A 67 9.57 -2.06 29.77
C PRO A 67 8.84 -1.86 28.46
N PHE A 68 8.67 -2.91 27.65
CA PHE A 68 7.96 -2.81 26.37
C PHE A 68 6.47 -2.60 26.54
N SER A 69 5.80 -3.39 27.38
CA SER A 69 4.39 -3.19 27.72
C SER A 69 4.12 -1.82 28.36
N SER A 70 5.05 -1.34 29.19
CA SER A 70 4.96 -0.01 29.79
C SER A 70 5.15 1.09 28.74
N PHE A 71 6.11 0.92 27.83
CA PHE A 71 6.31 1.84 26.72
C PHE A 71 5.08 1.90 25.81
N GLU A 72 4.51 0.76 25.42
CA GLU A 72 3.25 0.67 24.65
C GLU A 72 2.10 1.44 25.29
N THR A 73 1.94 1.29 26.60
CA THR A 73 0.89 1.98 27.36
C THR A 73 1.11 3.50 27.40
N ILE A 74 2.38 3.94 27.43
CA ILE A 74 2.78 5.36 27.49
C ILE A 74 2.85 5.98 26.08
N ASN A 75 3.00 5.17 25.02
CA ASN A 75 3.28 5.68 23.67
C ASN A 75 2.08 6.31 22.96
N ASN A 76 0.93 6.43 23.64
CA ASN A 76 -0.20 7.22 23.18
C ASN A 76 0.05 8.72 23.46
N ARG A 77 0.91 9.34 22.63
CA ARG A 77 1.40 10.73 22.80
C ARG A 77 0.44 11.80 22.25
N GLY A 78 -0.87 11.57 22.36
CA GLY A 78 -1.91 12.44 21.78
C GLY A 78 -2.24 12.17 20.31
N LYS A 79 -1.63 11.15 19.70
CA LYS A 79 -2.03 10.52 18.44
C LYS A 79 -1.99 9.01 18.64
N ASP A 80 -3.00 8.30 18.15
CA ASP A 80 -3.05 6.84 18.22
C ASP A 80 -1.88 6.23 17.43
N LEU A 81 -1.31 5.14 17.96
CA LEU A 81 -0.30 4.35 17.25
C LEU A 81 -0.87 3.82 15.93
N SER A 82 -0.08 3.88 14.87
CA SER A 82 -0.42 3.22 13.61
C SER A 82 -0.47 1.70 13.80
N THR A 83 -1.23 1.02 12.94
CA THR A 83 -1.33 -0.44 12.98
C THR A 83 0.03 -1.13 12.79
N LEU A 84 0.93 -0.53 12.00
CA LEU A 84 2.29 -1.02 11.81
C LEU A 84 3.12 -0.90 13.09
N GLU A 85 3.01 0.21 13.83
CA GLU A 85 3.69 0.38 15.13
C GLU A 85 3.15 -0.60 16.19
N LEU A 86 1.83 -0.72 16.30
CA LEU A 86 1.20 -1.71 17.18
C LEU A 86 1.68 -3.12 16.86
N PHE A 87 1.83 -3.44 15.57
CA PHE A 87 2.33 -4.74 15.17
C PHE A 87 3.80 -4.94 15.52
N LYS A 88 4.66 -3.92 15.31
CA LYS A 88 6.08 -3.96 15.69
C LYS A 88 6.24 -4.29 17.17
N ASN A 89 5.51 -3.56 17.99
CA ASN A 89 5.58 -3.71 19.43
C ASN A 89 5.01 -5.06 19.88
N ARG A 90 3.97 -5.57 19.20
CA ARG A 90 3.47 -6.92 19.42
C ARG A 90 4.52 -7.99 19.12
N LEU A 91 5.27 -7.86 18.03
CA LEU A 91 6.35 -8.81 17.70
C LEU A 91 7.46 -8.79 18.76
N HIS A 92 7.85 -7.61 19.25
CA HIS A 92 8.80 -7.49 20.36
C HIS A 92 8.30 -8.16 21.64
N PHE A 93 7.02 -7.98 21.98
CA PHE A 93 6.41 -8.66 23.11
C PHE A 93 6.46 -10.18 22.96
N VAL A 94 6.05 -10.70 21.79
CA VAL A 94 6.08 -12.15 21.53
C VAL A 94 7.52 -12.66 21.61
N ALA A 95 8.49 -11.96 20.99
CA ALA A 95 9.91 -12.28 21.06
C ALA A 95 10.40 -12.44 22.50
N HIS A 96 10.05 -11.52 23.39
CA HIS A 96 10.43 -11.59 24.81
C HIS A 96 9.77 -12.76 25.57
N LYS A 97 8.61 -13.26 25.09
CA LYS A 97 7.96 -14.44 25.67
C LYS A 97 8.55 -15.75 25.16
N ILE A 98 9.05 -15.77 23.93
CA ILE A 98 9.54 -16.99 23.27
C ILE A 98 11.07 -17.11 23.27
N CYS A 99 11.84 -16.07 23.58
CA CYS A 99 13.29 -16.10 23.50
C CYS A 99 13.95 -15.37 24.67
N ASN A 100 15.20 -15.71 24.95
CA ASN A 100 16.05 -15.03 25.93
C ASN A 100 17.52 -14.98 25.45
N GLY A 101 18.33 -14.17 26.14
CA GLY A 101 19.76 -13.99 25.85
C GLY A 101 20.02 -13.59 24.40
N GLN A 102 21.06 -14.17 23.79
CA GLN A 102 21.49 -13.82 22.44
C GLN A 102 20.40 -13.99 21.37
N LYS A 103 19.55 -15.02 21.48
CA LYS A 103 18.47 -15.26 20.50
C LYS A 103 17.43 -14.15 20.52
N LEU A 104 17.09 -13.65 21.71
CA LEU A 104 16.17 -12.52 21.86
C LEU A 104 16.78 -11.27 21.24
N GLU A 105 18.04 -10.97 21.54
CA GLU A 105 18.73 -9.81 20.99
C GLU A 105 18.77 -9.85 19.45
N THR A 106 19.09 -11.01 18.87
CA THR A 106 19.09 -11.20 17.41
C THR A 106 17.71 -10.93 16.81
N LEU A 107 16.66 -11.55 17.35
CA LEU A 107 15.30 -11.38 16.83
C LEU A 107 14.80 -9.93 16.97
N GLN A 108 15.11 -9.27 18.08
CA GLN A 108 14.77 -7.86 18.27
C GLN A 108 15.49 -6.95 17.28
N GLN A 109 16.76 -7.23 16.99
CA GLN A 109 17.51 -6.53 15.94
C GLN A 109 16.91 -6.77 14.56
N GLU A 110 16.51 -8.01 14.25
CA GLU A 110 15.85 -8.37 12.98
C GLU A 110 14.50 -7.66 12.82
N ILE A 111 13.67 -7.63 13.85
CA ILE A 111 12.42 -6.84 13.88
C ILE A 111 12.74 -5.38 13.59
N ASN A 112 13.66 -4.76 14.35
CA ASN A 112 13.96 -3.34 14.19
C ASN A 112 14.54 -3.00 12.81
N LYS A 113 15.43 -3.83 12.29
CA LYS A 113 16.02 -3.68 10.96
C LYS A 113 14.96 -3.78 9.87
N THR A 114 14.09 -4.79 9.96
CA THR A 114 12.98 -4.99 9.01
C THR A 114 12.04 -3.79 8.99
N TYR A 115 11.65 -3.28 10.15
CA TYR A 115 10.79 -2.09 10.21
C TYR A 115 11.49 -0.83 9.68
N THR A 116 12.81 -0.71 9.86
CA THR A 116 13.57 0.38 9.26
C THR A 116 13.49 0.33 7.74
N ILE A 117 13.60 -0.87 7.13
CA ILE A 117 13.43 -1.08 5.69
C ILE A 117 12.01 -0.70 5.26
N ILE A 118 10.99 -1.20 5.95
CA ILE A 118 9.58 -0.92 5.62
C ILE A 118 9.29 0.58 5.65
N TYR A 119 9.75 1.30 6.69
CA TYR A 119 9.55 2.74 6.79
C TYR A 119 10.32 3.51 5.71
N ASP A 120 11.50 3.04 5.31
CA ASP A 120 12.23 3.66 4.21
C ASP A 120 11.53 3.41 2.86
N ASP A 121 11.16 2.17 2.55
CA ASP A 121 10.45 1.79 1.33
C ASP A 121 9.13 2.54 1.18
N LEU A 122 8.44 2.75 2.30
CA LEU A 122 7.10 3.35 2.33
C LEU A 122 7.10 4.84 2.74
N ARG A 123 8.26 5.50 2.75
CA ARG A 123 8.41 6.89 3.25
C ARG A 123 7.59 7.95 2.50
N SER A 124 7.18 7.67 1.27
CA SER A 124 6.37 8.57 0.45
C SER A 124 4.86 8.44 0.69
N PHE A 125 4.43 7.42 1.45
CA PHE A 125 3.02 7.11 1.69
C PHE A 125 2.53 7.69 3.02
N LYS A 126 1.20 7.89 3.12
CA LYS A 126 0.54 8.34 4.35
C LYS A 126 0.19 7.16 5.26
N ASP A 127 -0.16 7.44 6.52
CA ASP A 127 -0.56 6.42 7.52
C ASP A 127 -1.69 5.50 7.02
N ASP A 128 -2.68 6.05 6.31
CA ASP A 128 -3.78 5.27 5.72
C ASP A 128 -3.29 4.26 4.67
N ASP A 129 -2.24 4.60 3.92
CA ASP A 129 -1.64 3.71 2.91
C ASP A 129 -0.77 2.63 3.56
N LEU A 130 -0.11 2.93 4.67
CA LEU A 130 0.59 1.94 5.50
C LEU A 130 -0.40 0.91 6.07
N GLU A 131 -1.59 1.37 6.50
CA GLU A 131 -2.65 0.47 6.95
C GLU A 131 -3.18 -0.40 5.79
N ARG A 132 -3.35 0.20 4.60
CA ARG A 132 -3.73 -0.56 3.39
C ARG A 132 -2.67 -1.59 3.04
N PHE A 133 -1.39 -1.24 3.05
CA PHE A 133 -0.29 -2.18 2.83
C PHE A 133 -0.43 -3.40 3.75
N LEU A 134 -0.55 -3.16 5.07
CA LEU A 134 -0.67 -4.23 6.05
C LEU A 134 -1.91 -5.10 5.81
N LYS A 135 -3.06 -4.48 5.50
CA LYS A 135 -4.30 -5.19 5.16
C LYS A 135 -4.12 -6.15 3.99
N HIS A 136 -3.45 -5.71 2.92
CA HIS A 136 -3.24 -6.52 1.71
C HIS A 136 -2.20 -7.61 1.94
N PHE A 137 -1.15 -7.30 2.70
CA PHE A 137 -0.16 -8.27 3.14
C PHE A 137 -0.82 -9.41 3.93
N VAL A 138 -1.62 -9.06 4.96
CA VAL A 138 -2.33 -10.04 5.79
C VAL A 138 -3.37 -10.82 4.96
N ALA A 139 -4.01 -10.18 3.99
CA ALA A 139 -4.97 -10.86 3.11
C ALA A 139 -4.31 -11.98 2.33
N TYR A 140 -3.15 -11.76 1.70
CA TYR A 140 -2.51 -12.83 0.94
C TYR A 140 -1.71 -13.80 1.82
N CYS A 141 -1.15 -13.37 2.96
CA CYS A 141 -0.41 -14.29 3.84
C CYS A 141 -1.32 -15.23 4.63
N TYR A 142 -2.53 -14.78 5.01
CA TYR A 142 -3.41 -15.49 5.95
C TYR A 142 -4.83 -15.72 5.45
N SER A 143 -5.14 -15.36 4.19
CA SER A 143 -6.49 -15.46 3.61
C SER A 143 -7.55 -14.65 4.39
N GLU A 144 -7.14 -13.63 5.12
CA GLU A 144 -8.04 -12.78 5.91
C GLU A 144 -8.72 -11.73 5.03
N LYS A 145 -10.03 -11.60 5.19
CA LYS A 145 -10.89 -10.82 4.26
C LYS A 145 -11.56 -9.64 4.94
N ARG A 146 -11.64 -9.64 6.28
CA ARG A 146 -12.47 -8.69 7.03
C ARG A 146 -11.66 -7.94 8.07
N ASP A 147 -11.04 -8.65 9.00
CA ASP A 147 -10.43 -8.04 10.19
C ASP A 147 -8.96 -8.43 10.30
N PHE A 148 -8.15 -7.76 9.49
CA PHE A 148 -6.71 -8.03 9.43
C PHE A 148 -6.00 -7.68 10.75
N LYS A 149 -6.48 -6.67 11.49
CA LYS A 149 -5.91 -6.27 12.80
C LYS A 149 -6.10 -7.40 13.80
N LYS A 150 -7.32 -7.92 13.92
CA LYS A 150 -7.62 -9.06 14.78
C LYS A 150 -6.83 -10.30 14.36
N ARG A 151 -6.79 -10.60 13.05
CA ARG A 151 -6.02 -11.75 12.56
C ARG A 151 -4.57 -11.65 12.98
N LEU A 152 -3.94 -10.50 12.76
CA LEU A 152 -2.53 -10.31 13.03
C LEU A 152 -2.22 -10.24 14.54
N LEU A 153 -2.90 -9.36 15.27
CA LEU A 153 -2.58 -9.01 16.66
C LEU A 153 -3.21 -9.94 17.69
N GLU A 154 -4.33 -10.60 17.39
CA GLU A 154 -5.06 -11.43 18.36
C GLU A 154 -5.06 -12.92 18.04
N MET A 155 -4.89 -13.31 16.76
CA MET A 155 -4.89 -14.71 16.37
C MET A 155 -3.48 -15.23 16.12
N GLU A 156 -2.74 -14.58 15.21
CA GLU A 156 -1.39 -15.02 14.85
C GLU A 156 -0.35 -14.70 15.94
N PHE A 157 -0.38 -13.47 16.48
CA PHE A 157 0.57 -12.98 17.48
C PHE A 157 -0.14 -12.53 18.76
N ASN A 158 -0.85 -13.47 19.38
CA ASN A 158 -1.68 -13.21 20.56
C ASN A 158 -0.84 -13.03 21.84
N ALA A 159 -0.93 -11.87 22.49
CA ALA A 159 -0.21 -11.58 23.74
C ALA A 159 -0.64 -12.44 24.94
N HIS A 160 -1.86 -12.97 24.92
CA HIS A 160 -2.43 -13.78 25.99
C HIS A 160 -2.24 -15.28 25.76
N LYS A 161 -1.70 -15.68 24.60
CA LYS A 161 -1.32 -17.08 24.36
C LYS A 161 -0.26 -17.44 25.39
N LYS A 162 -0.49 -18.53 26.14
CA LYS A 162 0.50 -19.05 27.08
C LYS A 162 1.65 -19.66 26.29
N TYR A 163 2.65 -18.84 25.97
CA TYR A 163 3.95 -19.32 25.53
C TYR A 163 4.62 -19.97 26.73
N THR A 164 4.63 -21.30 26.76
CA THR A 164 5.31 -22.07 27.81
C THR A 164 6.69 -22.48 27.30
N HIS A 165 7.63 -22.79 28.19
CA HIS A 165 8.93 -23.31 27.76
C HIS A 165 8.86 -24.64 26.96
N ASN A 166 7.68 -25.26 26.85
CA ASN A 166 7.43 -26.52 26.14
C ASN A 166 6.72 -26.35 24.79
N THR A 167 6.31 -25.14 24.39
CA THR A 167 6.00 -24.88 22.97
C THR A 167 7.32 -25.00 22.20
N PRO A 168 7.38 -25.68 21.03
CA PRO A 168 8.62 -25.78 20.27
C PRO A 168 9.12 -24.37 19.96
N PHE A 169 10.20 -23.97 20.62
CA PHE A 169 10.76 -22.62 20.51
C PHE A 169 11.14 -22.25 19.08
N SER A 170 11.42 -23.24 18.23
CA SER A 170 11.72 -23.02 16.80
C SER A 170 10.52 -22.46 16.06
N ASP A 171 9.32 -23.02 16.26
CA ASP A 171 8.23 -22.82 15.31
C ASP A 171 7.73 -21.38 15.29
N GLU A 172 7.61 -20.72 16.45
CA GLU A 172 7.18 -19.32 16.49
C GLU A 172 8.32 -18.33 16.19
N TYR A 173 9.58 -18.70 16.50
CA TYR A 173 10.73 -17.91 16.05
C TYR A 173 10.80 -17.91 14.53
N ASP A 174 10.79 -19.09 13.92
CA ASP A 174 10.87 -19.29 12.48
C ASP A 174 9.66 -18.65 11.78
N LYS A 175 8.48 -18.67 12.40
CA LYS A 175 7.31 -17.95 11.90
C LYS A 175 7.49 -16.43 11.92
N ILE A 176 8.08 -15.85 12.97
CA ILE A 176 8.38 -14.41 13.01
C ILE A 176 9.45 -14.07 11.98
N ASP A 177 10.52 -14.86 11.89
CA ASP A 177 11.60 -14.64 10.91
C ASP A 177 11.05 -14.69 9.47
N GLU A 178 10.31 -15.75 9.13
CA GLU A 178 9.65 -15.90 7.81
C GLU A 178 8.70 -14.75 7.51
N LEU A 179 7.90 -14.33 8.50
CA LEU A 179 7.02 -13.18 8.37
C LEU A 179 7.80 -11.90 8.06
N LEU A 180 8.81 -11.57 8.87
CA LEU A 180 9.62 -10.34 8.72
C LEU A 180 10.27 -10.29 7.34
N PHE A 181 10.75 -11.45 6.90
CA PHE A 181 11.34 -11.64 5.60
C PHE A 181 10.36 -11.30 4.46
N TYR A 182 9.16 -11.89 4.43
CA TYR A 182 8.16 -11.57 3.40
C TYR A 182 7.55 -10.17 3.53
N LEU A 183 7.45 -9.63 4.75
CA LEU A 183 6.96 -8.28 5.01
C LEU A 183 7.91 -7.23 4.39
N SER A 184 9.22 -7.43 4.53
CA SER A 184 10.27 -6.61 3.91
C SER A 184 10.21 -6.62 2.38
N TYR A 185 10.07 -7.79 1.77
CA TYR A 185 9.93 -7.87 0.30
C TYR A 185 8.63 -7.23 -0.19
N SER A 186 7.55 -7.40 0.59
CA SER A 186 6.26 -6.82 0.25
C SER A 186 6.26 -5.30 0.34
N SER A 187 7.03 -4.66 1.23
CA SER A 187 7.13 -3.19 1.26
C SER A 187 7.78 -2.65 -0.02
N LYS A 188 8.84 -3.31 -0.51
CA LYS A 188 9.46 -2.97 -1.80
C LYS A 188 8.48 -3.12 -2.96
N VAL A 189 7.75 -4.24 -3.01
CA VAL A 189 6.75 -4.51 -4.05
C VAL A 189 5.60 -3.52 -3.98
N TRP A 190 5.14 -3.19 -2.79
CA TRP A 190 4.08 -2.21 -2.59
C TRP A 190 4.50 -0.85 -3.16
N ASN A 191 5.71 -0.38 -2.82
CA ASN A 191 6.23 0.87 -3.36
C ASN A 191 6.31 0.82 -4.90
N PHE A 192 6.81 -0.28 -5.47
CA PHE A 192 6.87 -0.48 -6.92
C PHE A 192 5.50 -0.48 -7.59
N LEU A 193 4.50 -1.18 -7.06
CA LEU A 193 3.17 -1.23 -7.65
C LEU A 193 2.49 0.15 -7.67
N HIS A 194 2.90 1.07 -6.79
CA HIS A 194 2.35 2.43 -6.69
C HIS A 194 3.16 3.49 -7.43
N THR A 195 4.46 3.27 -7.68
CA THR A 195 5.34 4.22 -8.37
C THR A 195 5.69 3.80 -9.79
N LEU A 196 5.71 2.50 -10.06
CA LEU A 196 6.35 1.86 -11.22
C LEU A 196 7.80 2.33 -11.41
N ASP A 197 8.44 2.77 -10.32
CA ASP A 197 9.83 3.17 -10.34
C ASP A 197 10.71 1.93 -10.22
N GLU A 198 11.27 1.52 -11.35
CA GLU A 198 12.22 0.42 -11.45
C GLU A 198 13.53 0.69 -10.69
N LYS A 199 13.81 1.93 -10.27
CA LYS A 199 14.95 2.25 -9.39
C LYS A 199 14.64 2.00 -7.91
N ALA A 200 13.37 2.03 -7.52
CA ALA A 200 12.94 1.80 -6.14
C ALA A 200 13.11 0.34 -5.71
N ILE A 201 13.14 -0.58 -6.67
CA ILE A 201 13.63 -1.93 -6.46
C ILE A 201 15.00 -2.02 -7.11
N THR A 202 16.05 -2.39 -6.39
CA THR A 202 17.32 -2.67 -7.06
C THR A 202 17.08 -3.80 -8.08
N LEU A 203 17.02 -3.47 -9.38
CA LEU A 203 16.78 -4.47 -10.45
C LEU A 203 17.79 -5.64 -10.43
N LYS A 204 18.91 -5.50 -9.70
CA LYS A 204 19.83 -6.61 -9.42
C LYS A 204 19.24 -7.73 -8.57
N GLU A 205 18.21 -7.45 -7.75
CA GLU A 205 17.47 -8.45 -6.96
C GLU A 205 16.25 -9.00 -7.73
N PHE A 206 15.66 -8.20 -8.64
CA PHE A 206 14.60 -8.68 -9.51
C PHE A 206 15.17 -9.62 -10.58
N LYS A 207 14.86 -10.92 -10.47
CA LYS A 207 15.21 -11.87 -11.54
C LYS A 207 14.42 -11.62 -12.85
N ILE A 208 13.39 -10.76 -12.86
CA ILE A 208 12.55 -10.47 -14.04
C ILE A 208 12.92 -9.14 -14.70
N GLU A 209 12.98 -9.17 -16.04
CA GLU A 209 12.89 -8.00 -16.89
C GLU A 209 11.44 -7.49 -16.93
N ILE A 210 11.19 -6.31 -16.35
CA ILE A 210 9.91 -5.61 -16.53
C ILE A 210 9.88 -5.09 -17.96
N THR A 211 9.22 -5.84 -18.85
CA THR A 211 9.09 -5.44 -20.25
C THR A 211 8.26 -4.16 -20.38
N PRO A 212 8.43 -3.38 -21.47
CA PRO A 212 7.56 -2.23 -21.74
C PRO A 212 6.07 -2.60 -21.70
N LYS A 213 5.71 -3.80 -22.19
CA LYS A 213 4.34 -4.30 -22.14
C LYS A 213 3.86 -4.59 -20.71
N THR A 214 4.68 -5.22 -19.89
CA THR A 214 4.38 -5.45 -18.46
C THR A 214 4.17 -4.13 -17.74
N ARG A 215 5.02 -3.13 -18.00
CA ARG A 215 4.91 -1.79 -17.43
C ARG A 215 3.58 -1.13 -17.81
N THR A 216 3.22 -1.15 -19.10
CA THR A 216 1.92 -0.62 -19.57
C THR A 216 0.74 -1.32 -18.89
N LEU A 217 0.79 -2.65 -18.76
CA LEU A 217 -0.28 -3.42 -18.11
C LEU A 217 -0.39 -3.11 -16.61
N LEU A 218 0.74 -2.96 -15.90
CA LEU A 218 0.74 -2.55 -14.49
C LEU A 218 0.21 -1.13 -14.29
N ASP A 219 0.48 -0.24 -15.24
CA ASP A 219 -0.08 1.11 -15.21
C ASP A 219 -1.60 1.11 -15.42
N LYS A 220 -2.11 0.25 -16.31
CA LYS A 220 -3.57 -0.03 -16.40
C LYS A 220 -4.13 -0.58 -15.09
N MET A 221 -3.40 -1.48 -14.41
CA MET A 221 -3.81 -2.01 -13.11
C MET A 221 -3.93 -0.91 -12.04
N ARG A 222 -2.99 0.05 -12.00
CA ARG A 222 -3.07 1.19 -11.08
C ARG A 222 -4.34 2.00 -11.30
N ARG A 223 -4.71 2.26 -12.56
CA ARG A 223 -5.97 2.95 -12.89
C ARG A 223 -7.20 2.14 -12.51
N LEU A 224 -7.20 0.84 -12.82
CA LEU A 224 -8.33 -0.07 -12.53
C LEU A 224 -8.51 -0.36 -11.04
N ASN A 225 -7.45 -0.36 -10.24
CA ASN A 225 -7.51 -0.60 -8.80
C ASN A 225 -8.40 0.44 -8.09
N ALA A 226 -8.52 1.65 -8.63
CA ALA A 226 -9.43 2.69 -8.14
C ALA A 226 -10.93 2.37 -8.36
N LEU A 227 -11.25 1.40 -9.22
CA LEU A 227 -12.63 0.97 -9.53
C LEU A 227 -13.18 -0.06 -8.54
N SER A 228 -12.33 -0.81 -7.84
CA SER A 228 -12.72 -1.99 -7.06
C SER A 228 -12.17 -2.03 -5.63
N ASP A 229 -11.79 -0.87 -5.08
CA ASP A 229 -11.14 -0.79 -3.75
C ASP A 229 -9.95 -1.77 -3.66
N ASN A 230 -9.05 -1.68 -4.64
CA ASN A 230 -7.82 -2.47 -4.72
C ASN A 230 -8.04 -4.00 -4.76
N ALA A 231 -9.10 -4.49 -5.42
CA ALA A 231 -9.46 -5.91 -5.39
C ALA A 231 -8.35 -6.86 -5.91
N PHE A 232 -7.52 -6.42 -6.85
CA PHE A 232 -6.41 -7.22 -7.39
C PHE A 232 -5.11 -7.06 -6.62
N LEU A 233 -5.00 -6.05 -5.76
CA LEU A 233 -3.75 -5.70 -5.11
C LEU A 233 -3.21 -6.80 -4.18
N PRO A 234 -4.01 -7.62 -3.46
CA PRO A 234 -3.46 -8.74 -2.69
C PRO A 234 -2.80 -9.78 -3.59
N LEU A 235 -3.39 -10.03 -4.77
CA LEU A 235 -2.86 -10.97 -5.76
C LEU A 235 -1.56 -10.45 -6.36
N LEU A 236 -1.56 -9.20 -6.83
CA LEU A 236 -0.36 -8.57 -7.38
C LEU A 236 0.76 -8.50 -6.34
N LEU A 237 0.45 -8.09 -5.11
CA LEU A 237 1.43 -8.04 -4.02
C LEU A 237 2.05 -9.42 -3.78
N SER A 238 1.22 -10.46 -3.61
CA SER A 238 1.69 -11.85 -3.42
C SER A 238 2.61 -12.29 -4.56
N LEU A 239 2.17 -12.14 -5.81
CA LEU A 239 2.91 -12.62 -6.98
C LEU A 239 4.25 -11.94 -7.15
N PHE A 240 4.28 -10.61 -7.05
CA PHE A 240 5.52 -9.85 -7.21
C PHE A 240 6.45 -10.05 -6.00
N THR A 241 5.93 -10.30 -4.79
CA THR A 241 6.75 -10.65 -3.62
C THR A 241 7.45 -11.99 -3.81
N ILE A 242 6.70 -13.03 -4.18
CA ILE A 242 7.23 -14.38 -4.47
C ILE A 242 8.29 -14.32 -5.59
N GLN A 243 8.01 -13.51 -6.61
CA GLN A 243 8.86 -13.35 -7.77
C GLN A 243 10.17 -12.60 -7.46
N LEU A 244 10.11 -11.61 -6.57
CA LEU A 244 11.25 -10.79 -6.16
C LEU A 244 12.21 -11.56 -5.24
N GLU A 245 11.66 -12.29 -4.29
CA GLU A 245 12.42 -12.99 -3.26
C GLU A 245 13.27 -14.14 -3.82
N GLY A 246 12.66 -15.02 -4.61
CA GLY A 246 13.35 -16.02 -5.43
C GLY A 246 14.30 -17.00 -4.72
N LYS A 247 14.22 -17.17 -3.39
CA LYS A 247 15.09 -18.07 -2.58
C LYS A 247 14.53 -19.49 -2.51
N HIS A 248 13.20 -19.63 -2.49
CA HIS A 248 12.54 -20.92 -2.32
C HIS A 248 12.35 -21.70 -3.64
N ALA A 249 12.61 -21.07 -4.79
CA ALA A 249 12.52 -21.74 -6.09
C ALA A 249 13.83 -21.65 -6.90
N ASN A 250 14.34 -22.81 -7.32
CA ASN A 250 15.46 -22.94 -8.26
C ASN A 250 15.16 -22.35 -9.66
N LYS A 251 13.92 -21.94 -9.91
CA LYS A 251 13.42 -21.36 -11.16
C LYS A 251 12.51 -20.17 -10.86
N GLN A 252 12.42 -19.24 -11.80
CA GLN A 252 11.47 -18.14 -11.72
C GLN A 252 10.04 -18.69 -11.55
N PRO A 253 9.29 -18.21 -10.54
CA PRO A 253 7.90 -18.56 -10.31
C PRO A 253 7.01 -18.39 -11.55
N TYR A 254 7.06 -17.20 -12.14
CA TYR A 254 6.29 -16.87 -13.34
C TYR A 254 7.23 -16.42 -14.44
N THR A 255 7.00 -16.93 -15.66
CA THR A 255 7.65 -16.37 -16.84
C THR A 255 7.00 -15.03 -17.19
N THR A 256 7.75 -14.13 -17.82
CA THR A 256 7.23 -12.85 -18.32
C THR A 256 5.92 -13.02 -19.12
N LYS A 257 5.87 -14.01 -20.01
CA LYS A 257 4.67 -14.30 -20.81
C LYS A 257 3.45 -14.73 -19.97
N LYS A 258 3.65 -15.51 -18.90
CA LYS A 258 2.57 -15.88 -17.98
C LYS A 258 2.06 -14.66 -17.21
N LEU A 259 2.98 -13.81 -16.75
CA LEU A 259 2.63 -12.58 -16.03
C LEU A 259 1.85 -11.61 -16.92
N GLU A 260 2.32 -11.36 -18.14
CA GLU A 260 1.60 -10.51 -19.10
C GLU A 260 0.21 -11.06 -19.41
N GLY A 261 0.08 -12.37 -19.66
CA GLY A 261 -1.23 -12.99 -19.92
C GLY A 261 -2.19 -12.87 -18.73
N LEU A 262 -1.68 -12.98 -17.50
CA LEU A 262 -2.47 -12.75 -16.29
C LEU A 262 -2.91 -11.29 -16.19
N LEU A 263 -2.00 -10.33 -16.37
CA LEU A 263 -2.33 -8.90 -16.29
C LEU A 263 -3.35 -8.49 -17.36
N GLU A 264 -3.24 -9.02 -18.58
CA GLU A 264 -4.25 -8.84 -19.64
C GLU A 264 -5.63 -9.39 -19.22
N TYR A 265 -5.66 -10.54 -18.55
CA TYR A 265 -6.91 -11.10 -18.03
C TYR A 265 -7.51 -10.23 -16.91
N LEU A 266 -6.68 -9.79 -15.95
CA LEU A 266 -7.10 -8.93 -14.84
C LEU A 266 -7.61 -7.57 -15.34
N GLU A 267 -7.01 -7.02 -16.39
CA GLU A 267 -7.47 -5.80 -17.06
C GLU A 267 -8.89 -5.95 -17.60
N ARG A 268 -9.11 -6.97 -18.43
CA ARG A 268 -10.43 -7.25 -19.02
C ARG A 268 -11.47 -7.54 -17.94
N PHE A 269 -11.11 -8.32 -16.93
CA PHE A 269 -11.98 -8.61 -15.80
C PHE A 269 -12.32 -7.35 -15.01
N GLY A 270 -11.31 -6.55 -14.69
CA GLY A 270 -11.47 -5.33 -13.91
C GLY A 270 -12.41 -4.35 -14.59
N PHE A 271 -12.19 -4.10 -15.88
CA PHE A 271 -13.04 -3.19 -16.64
C PHE A 271 -14.47 -3.72 -16.78
N LEU A 272 -14.66 -4.98 -17.22
CA LEU A 272 -15.99 -5.52 -17.49
C LEU A 272 -16.78 -5.78 -16.21
N ILE A 273 -16.17 -6.33 -15.17
CA ILE A 273 -16.89 -6.76 -13.97
C ILE A 273 -17.00 -5.63 -12.95
N TYR A 274 -15.88 -4.96 -12.65
CA TYR A 274 -15.89 -3.87 -11.67
C TYR A 274 -16.35 -2.55 -12.29
N GLY A 275 -15.92 -2.25 -13.52
CA GLY A 275 -16.29 -1.02 -14.21
C GLY A 275 -17.68 -1.04 -14.81
N VAL A 276 -18.00 -2.00 -15.69
CA VAL A 276 -19.27 -2.04 -16.44
C VAL A 276 -20.41 -2.62 -15.60
N VAL A 277 -20.21 -3.82 -15.04
CA VAL A 277 -21.26 -4.50 -14.25
C VAL A 277 -21.42 -3.87 -12.86
N GLY A 278 -20.38 -3.24 -12.33
CA GLY A 278 -20.40 -2.55 -11.03
C GLY A 278 -20.49 -3.50 -9.83
N ARG A 279 -19.85 -4.68 -9.93
CA ARG A 279 -19.97 -5.74 -8.90
C ARG A 279 -18.65 -6.17 -8.32
N ASP A 280 -18.54 -6.07 -7.00
CA ASP A 280 -17.43 -6.65 -6.27
C ASP A 280 -17.70 -8.13 -5.88
N THR A 281 -17.84 -9.01 -6.88
CA THR A 281 -18.17 -10.43 -6.64
C THR A 281 -16.94 -11.32 -6.46
N ALA A 282 -15.78 -10.93 -7.01
CA ALA A 282 -14.61 -11.81 -7.10
C ALA A 282 -13.46 -11.46 -6.14
N LYS A 283 -13.53 -10.37 -5.35
CA LYS A 283 -12.43 -9.96 -4.44
C LYS A 283 -11.98 -11.05 -3.48
N ASN A 284 -12.92 -11.80 -2.91
CA ASN A 284 -12.61 -12.92 -2.03
C ASN A 284 -11.95 -14.10 -2.75
N GLU A 285 -12.23 -14.28 -4.04
CA GLU A 285 -11.62 -15.31 -4.88
C GLU A 285 -10.18 -14.91 -5.22
N TRP A 286 -9.93 -13.62 -5.54
CA TRP A 286 -8.57 -13.09 -5.76
C TRP A 286 -7.67 -13.24 -4.53
N ILE A 287 -8.19 -12.90 -3.33
CA ILE A 287 -7.47 -13.12 -2.07
C ILE A 287 -7.16 -14.60 -1.86
N GLY A 288 -8.12 -15.49 -2.14
CA GLY A 288 -7.91 -16.93 -2.05
C GLY A 288 -6.83 -17.45 -3.01
N LEU A 289 -6.77 -16.92 -4.24
CA LEU A 289 -5.70 -17.23 -5.20
C LEU A 289 -4.34 -16.70 -4.74
N ALA A 290 -4.30 -15.47 -4.24
CA ALA A 290 -3.09 -14.85 -3.70
C ALA A 290 -2.50 -15.68 -2.56
N PHE A 291 -3.35 -16.16 -1.66
CA PHE A 291 -2.97 -17.03 -0.55
C PHE A 291 -2.49 -18.41 -1.02
N ARG A 292 -3.23 -19.08 -1.91
CA ARG A 292 -2.84 -20.40 -2.42
C ARG A 292 -1.50 -20.35 -3.16
N ALA A 293 -1.30 -19.36 -4.03
CA ALA A 293 -0.04 -19.19 -4.75
C ALA A 293 1.14 -18.95 -3.78
N PHE A 294 0.91 -18.18 -2.72
CA PHE A 294 1.91 -17.92 -1.69
C PHE A 294 2.24 -19.17 -0.86
N GLN A 295 1.24 -19.93 -0.40
CA GLN A 295 1.50 -21.16 0.36
C GLN A 295 2.20 -22.22 -0.49
N ALA A 296 1.74 -22.45 -1.73
CA ALA A 296 2.38 -23.38 -2.66
C ALA A 296 3.86 -23.02 -2.89
N TYR A 297 4.17 -21.72 -3.03
CA TYR A 297 5.54 -21.25 -3.15
C TYR A 297 6.38 -21.55 -1.90
N LYS A 298 5.82 -21.26 -0.73
CA LYS A 298 6.46 -21.43 0.58
C LYS A 298 6.77 -22.89 0.88
N GLU A 299 5.86 -23.78 0.53
CA GLU A 299 5.97 -25.23 0.70
C GLU A 299 6.86 -25.89 -0.37
N GLY A 300 7.32 -25.12 -1.36
CA GLY A 300 8.15 -25.62 -2.46
C GLY A 300 7.37 -26.52 -3.43
N GLU A 301 6.05 -26.37 -3.48
CA GLU A 301 5.21 -27.09 -4.43
C GLU A 301 5.57 -26.69 -5.87
N GLY A 302 5.77 -27.68 -6.74
CA GLY A 302 6.20 -27.44 -8.12
C GLY A 302 5.19 -26.70 -8.99
N ASN A 303 3.91 -26.63 -8.58
CA ASN A 303 2.87 -25.91 -9.31
C ASN A 303 2.30 -24.74 -8.51
N ILE A 304 2.98 -23.60 -8.63
CA ILE A 304 2.50 -22.31 -8.11
C ILE A 304 1.59 -21.57 -9.12
N ALA A 305 1.27 -22.17 -10.28
CA ALA A 305 0.55 -21.46 -11.32
C ALA A 305 -0.89 -21.12 -10.90
N ILE A 306 -1.30 -19.88 -11.13
CA ILE A 306 -2.69 -19.47 -10.98
C ILE A 306 -3.48 -20.00 -12.18
N GLU A 307 -4.02 -21.21 -12.05
CA GLU A 307 -4.77 -21.87 -13.13
C GLU A 307 -6.29 -21.62 -13.00
N ASP A 308 -6.82 -21.53 -11.77
CA ASP A 308 -8.25 -21.37 -11.49
C ASP A 308 -8.67 -19.90 -11.32
N LEU A 309 -8.45 -19.06 -12.34
CA LEU A 309 -8.90 -17.67 -12.32
C LEU A 309 -10.44 -17.59 -12.28
N PRO A 310 -11.04 -16.69 -11.46
CA PRO A 310 -12.44 -16.34 -11.52
C PRO A 310 -12.90 -16.11 -12.97
N THR A 311 -13.83 -16.94 -13.44
CA THR A 311 -14.27 -16.87 -14.84
C THR A 311 -15.09 -15.62 -15.10
N LEU A 312 -14.84 -14.99 -16.25
CA LEU A 312 -15.62 -13.84 -16.71
C LEU A 312 -17.10 -14.20 -16.77
N GLU A 313 -17.48 -15.32 -17.39
CA GLU A 313 -18.86 -15.75 -17.60
C GLU A 313 -19.70 -15.79 -16.32
N LYS A 314 -19.15 -16.35 -15.23
CA LYS A 314 -19.81 -16.42 -13.91
C LYS A 314 -20.20 -15.03 -13.38
N ASN A 315 -19.39 -14.02 -13.69
CA ASN A 315 -19.55 -12.65 -13.20
C ASN A 315 -20.13 -11.69 -14.25
N PHE A 316 -20.22 -12.14 -15.50
CA PHE A 316 -20.55 -11.33 -16.67
C PHE A 316 -21.98 -10.79 -16.64
N PHE A 317 -22.87 -11.49 -15.92
CA PHE A 317 -24.28 -11.16 -15.86
C PHE A 317 -24.64 -10.45 -14.54
N ASN A 318 -25.45 -9.41 -14.64
CA ASN A 318 -26.02 -8.77 -13.46
C ASN A 318 -27.20 -9.59 -12.87
N ARG A 319 -27.82 -9.10 -11.79
CA ARG A 319 -28.92 -9.77 -11.05
C ARG A 319 -30.17 -9.91 -11.92
N GLN A 320 -30.27 -9.07 -12.94
CA GLN A 320 -31.37 -9.03 -13.90
C GLN A 320 -31.06 -9.85 -15.16
N LYS A 321 -29.94 -10.59 -15.17
CA LYS A 321 -29.43 -11.39 -16.30
C LYS A 321 -29.01 -10.58 -17.52
N ASN A 322 -28.79 -9.27 -17.38
CA ASN A 322 -28.17 -8.49 -18.45
C ASN A 322 -26.68 -8.82 -18.50
N SER A 323 -26.16 -9.07 -19.70
CA SER A 323 -24.74 -9.29 -19.94
C SER A 323 -23.93 -8.01 -19.77
N ALA A 324 -22.62 -8.12 -19.53
CA ALA A 324 -21.75 -6.95 -19.46
C ALA A 324 -21.74 -6.18 -20.79
N LEU A 325 -21.93 -6.84 -21.94
CA LEU A 325 -22.04 -6.17 -23.24
C LEU A 325 -23.32 -5.35 -23.37
N GLU A 326 -24.47 -5.92 -22.96
CA GLU A 326 -25.73 -5.17 -22.95
C GLU A 326 -25.67 -3.97 -22.00
N LEU A 327 -24.98 -4.11 -20.87
CA LEU A 327 -24.74 -3.02 -19.93
C LEU A 327 -23.77 -1.98 -20.49
N LEU A 328 -22.73 -2.40 -21.19
CA LEU A 328 -21.79 -1.52 -21.88
C LEU A 328 -22.50 -0.72 -22.96
N GLU A 329 -23.25 -1.37 -23.85
CA GLU A 329 -24.05 -0.72 -24.88
C GLU A 329 -25.07 0.26 -24.28
N GLU A 330 -25.73 -0.15 -23.20
CA GLU A 330 -26.69 0.70 -22.50
C GLU A 330 -26.01 1.90 -21.82
N ASN A 331 -24.80 1.76 -21.30
CA ASN A 331 -24.01 2.86 -20.76
C ASN A 331 -23.59 3.83 -21.88
N ILE A 332 -23.07 3.29 -23.01
CA ILE A 332 -22.63 4.08 -24.17
C ILE A 332 -23.80 4.84 -24.80
N HIS A 333 -24.88 4.14 -25.10
CA HIS A 333 -25.98 4.73 -25.86
C HIS A 333 -27.05 5.40 -24.99
N SER A 334 -27.02 5.16 -23.67
CA SER A 334 -28.00 5.72 -22.72
C SER A 334 -29.46 5.48 -23.13
N LYS A 335 -29.74 4.36 -23.84
CA LYS A 335 -31.02 4.10 -24.52
C LYS A 335 -32.22 4.12 -23.58
N LYS A 336 -32.10 3.58 -22.36
CA LYS A 336 -33.20 3.56 -21.38
C LYS A 336 -33.11 4.67 -20.34
N LYS A 337 -31.94 5.27 -20.15
CA LYS A 337 -31.69 6.35 -19.18
C LYS A 337 -30.72 7.37 -19.78
N PRO A 338 -31.16 8.59 -20.14
CA PRO A 338 -30.34 9.58 -20.84
C PRO A 338 -29.02 9.98 -20.14
N ARG A 339 -28.94 9.83 -18.81
CA ARG A 339 -27.79 10.23 -18.00
C ARG A 339 -26.77 9.11 -17.73
N LYS A 340 -27.02 7.88 -18.22
CA LYS A 340 -26.21 6.71 -17.86
C LYS A 340 -24.75 6.82 -18.28
N TRP A 341 -24.48 7.49 -19.40
CA TRP A 341 -23.12 7.72 -19.88
C TRP A 341 -22.25 8.37 -18.80
N TYR A 342 -22.66 9.53 -18.29
CA TYR A 342 -21.88 10.27 -17.29
C TYR A 342 -21.96 9.69 -15.88
N GLU A 343 -23.05 8.98 -15.55
CA GLU A 343 -23.21 8.30 -14.27
C GLU A 343 -22.26 7.09 -14.13
N TRP A 344 -21.58 6.67 -15.20
CA TRP A 344 -20.62 5.56 -15.18
C TRP A 344 -19.32 5.89 -14.42
N GLY A 345 -19.02 7.18 -14.21
CA GLY A 345 -17.97 7.65 -13.32
C GLY A 345 -16.57 7.18 -13.70
N LYS A 346 -15.80 6.66 -12.74
CA LYS A 346 -14.39 6.29 -12.94
C LYS A 346 -14.16 5.28 -14.07
N ALA A 347 -15.13 4.42 -14.36
CA ALA A 347 -15.02 3.44 -15.43
C ALA A 347 -15.17 4.07 -16.83
N LEU A 348 -15.97 5.13 -16.95
CA LEU A 348 -15.97 5.97 -18.16
C LEU A 348 -14.62 6.67 -18.30
N ASN A 349 -14.06 7.23 -17.21
CA ASN A 349 -12.76 7.88 -17.25
C ASN A 349 -11.68 6.93 -17.76
N TYR A 350 -11.65 5.69 -17.24
CA TYR A 350 -10.75 4.66 -17.71
C TYR A 350 -10.93 4.37 -19.21
N LEU A 351 -12.18 4.15 -19.67
CA LEU A 351 -12.45 3.85 -21.08
C LEU A 351 -11.96 4.98 -22.01
N LEU A 352 -12.28 6.23 -21.69
CA LEU A 352 -11.91 7.38 -22.52
C LEU A 352 -10.40 7.58 -22.55
N TYR A 353 -9.74 7.41 -21.42
CA TYR A 353 -8.28 7.49 -21.34
C TYR A 353 -7.59 6.41 -22.18
N GLU A 354 -8.03 5.15 -22.08
CA GLU A 354 -7.48 4.05 -22.88
C GLU A 354 -7.79 4.21 -24.38
N TYR A 355 -8.94 4.79 -24.72
CA TYR A 355 -9.29 5.14 -26.10
C TYR A 355 -8.37 6.22 -26.67
N GLU A 356 -8.12 7.29 -25.91
CA GLU A 356 -7.20 8.36 -26.32
C GLU A 356 -5.77 7.83 -26.48
N LEU A 357 -5.26 7.06 -25.51
CA LEU A 357 -3.93 6.45 -25.62
C LEU A 357 -3.78 5.54 -26.83
N TYR A 358 -4.84 4.82 -27.21
CA TYR A 358 -4.83 3.97 -28.39
C TYR A 358 -4.66 4.79 -29.69
N HIS A 359 -5.28 5.96 -29.75
CA HIS A 359 -5.23 6.85 -30.91
C HIS A 359 -4.04 7.82 -30.90
N ASN A 360 -3.57 8.21 -29.72
CA ASN A 360 -2.49 9.17 -29.50
C ASN A 360 -1.52 8.68 -28.40
N PRO A 361 -0.60 7.76 -28.74
CA PRO A 361 0.29 7.13 -27.75
C PRO A 361 1.33 8.08 -27.13
N GLU A 362 1.60 9.22 -27.75
CA GLU A 362 2.58 10.22 -27.27
C GLU A 362 1.98 11.22 -26.28
N THR A 363 0.71 11.08 -25.95
CA THR A 363 0.02 12.01 -25.06
C THR A 363 0.57 11.97 -23.63
N THR A 364 0.74 13.14 -23.01
CA THR A 364 1.34 13.31 -21.66
C THR A 364 0.29 13.40 -20.55
N LEU A 365 -0.91 12.89 -20.83
CA LEU A 365 -2.07 13.04 -19.98
C LEU A 365 -1.91 12.25 -18.69
N ASN A 366 -2.00 12.95 -17.55
CA ASN A 366 -1.99 12.30 -16.25
C ASN A 366 -3.42 11.88 -15.87
N PHE A 367 -3.65 10.58 -15.82
CA PHE A 367 -4.87 10.02 -15.24
C PHE A 367 -4.76 9.96 -13.72
N ASP A 368 -5.44 10.86 -13.02
CA ASP A 368 -5.61 10.83 -11.56
C ASP A 368 -7.00 10.30 -11.15
N GLY A 369 -7.81 9.88 -12.12
CA GLY A 369 -9.18 9.42 -11.92
C GLY A 369 -10.20 10.54 -11.76
N SER A 370 -9.77 11.80 -11.79
CA SER A 370 -10.63 12.98 -11.82
C SER A 370 -11.29 13.15 -13.20
N ILE A 371 -12.41 13.86 -13.27
CA ILE A 371 -13.07 14.11 -14.56
C ILE A 371 -12.31 15.18 -15.35
N GLU A 372 -11.58 16.04 -14.65
CA GLU A 372 -10.68 17.06 -15.20
C GLU A 372 -9.58 16.43 -16.07
N SER A 373 -9.11 15.22 -15.70
CA SER A 373 -8.10 14.47 -16.47
C SER A 373 -8.57 13.95 -17.83
N ILE A 374 -9.87 14.03 -18.14
CA ILE A 374 -10.47 13.60 -19.41
C ILE A 374 -11.36 14.68 -20.07
N GLU A 375 -11.40 15.89 -19.51
CA GLU A 375 -12.33 16.96 -19.94
C GLU A 375 -12.11 17.35 -21.42
N TYR A 376 -10.87 17.31 -21.91
CA TYR A 376 -10.52 17.56 -23.32
C TYR A 376 -11.00 16.44 -24.27
N ILE A 377 -11.25 15.23 -23.77
CA ILE A 377 -11.81 14.10 -24.56
C ILE A 377 -13.32 14.28 -24.74
N LEU A 378 -13.98 14.97 -23.80
CA LEU A 378 -15.42 15.19 -23.86
C LEU A 378 -15.78 16.15 -25.02
N PRO A 379 -16.99 16.02 -25.58
CA PRO A 379 -17.46 16.94 -26.62
C PRO A 379 -17.40 18.39 -26.15
N GLN A 380 -16.58 19.21 -26.80
CA GLN A 380 -16.37 20.61 -26.43
C GLN A 380 -17.60 21.50 -26.73
N ASN A 381 -18.49 21.04 -27.62
CA ASN A 381 -19.75 21.70 -27.96
C ASN A 381 -20.92 20.70 -27.85
N PRO A 382 -21.40 20.38 -26.63
CA PRO A 382 -22.52 19.46 -26.45
C PRO A 382 -23.83 20.08 -26.97
N ASP A 383 -24.41 19.50 -28.02
CA ASP A 383 -25.62 19.96 -28.73
C ASP A 383 -26.93 19.41 -28.13
N GLN A 384 -27.98 19.16 -28.92
CA GLN A 384 -29.32 18.82 -28.39
C GLN A 384 -29.34 17.46 -27.68
N GLY A 385 -29.72 17.45 -26.40
CA GLY A 385 -29.83 16.23 -25.58
C GLY A 385 -29.18 16.35 -24.20
N TYR A 386 -28.23 17.27 -24.04
CA TYR A 386 -27.54 17.52 -22.77
C TYR A 386 -28.34 18.44 -21.85
N SER A 387 -28.48 18.04 -20.59
CA SER A 387 -29.04 18.85 -19.50
C SER A 387 -28.14 20.03 -19.17
N ALA A 388 -28.69 21.05 -18.48
CA ALA A 388 -27.93 22.23 -18.07
C ALA A 388 -26.68 21.90 -17.23
N LYS A 389 -26.72 20.78 -16.48
CA LYS A 389 -25.60 20.30 -15.66
C LYS A 389 -24.47 19.72 -16.52
N GLU A 390 -24.80 18.93 -17.54
CA GLU A 390 -23.84 18.32 -18.48
C GLU A 390 -23.22 19.38 -19.40
N LYS A 391 -23.99 20.40 -19.81
CA LYS A 391 -23.46 21.56 -20.53
C LYS A 391 -22.53 22.42 -19.69
N ASN A 392 -22.69 22.42 -18.36
CA ASN A 392 -21.77 23.10 -17.45
C ASN A 392 -20.48 22.32 -17.24
N TRP A 393 -20.53 20.99 -17.26
CA TRP A 393 -19.33 20.13 -17.20
C TRP A 393 -18.41 20.31 -18.41
N ALA A 394 -18.95 20.62 -19.59
CA ALA A 394 -18.16 20.93 -20.78
C ALA A 394 -17.71 22.40 -20.88
N LYS A 395 -18.17 23.29 -19.98
CA LYS A 395 -17.96 24.75 -20.07
C LYS A 395 -17.20 25.35 -18.89
N THR A 396 -16.98 24.59 -17.83
CA THR A 396 -16.39 25.12 -16.59
C THR A 396 -15.46 24.08 -15.99
N PRO A 397 -14.15 24.36 -15.84
CA PRO A 397 -13.26 23.54 -15.04
C PRO A 397 -13.78 23.58 -13.59
N ILE A 398 -14.29 22.47 -13.07
CA ILE A 398 -14.94 22.43 -11.76
C ILE A 398 -13.86 22.30 -10.68
N SER A 399 -13.10 23.37 -10.44
CA SER A 399 -12.27 23.46 -9.22
C SER A 399 -13.09 23.79 -7.96
N CYS A 400 -14.42 23.70 -8.01
CA CYS A 400 -15.32 24.11 -6.94
C CYS A 400 -16.58 23.26 -6.93
N MET A 401 -16.52 22.06 -6.36
CA MET A 401 -17.59 21.45 -5.56
C MET A 401 -17.09 20.15 -4.91
N LEU A 402 -16.49 20.35 -3.72
CA LEU A 402 -16.32 19.44 -2.56
C LEU A 402 -16.00 17.96 -2.78
#